data_AF-A0A822H3J2-F1
#
_entry.id   AF-A0A822H3J2-F1
#
_cell.length_a   1.000
_cell.length_b   1.000
_cell.length_c   1.000
_cell.angle_alpha   90.00
_cell.angle_beta   90.00
_cell.angle_gamma   90.00
#
_symmetry.space_group_name_H-M   'P 1'
#
loop_
_entity.id
_entity.type
_entity.pdbx_description
1 polymer ?
#
loop_
_entity_poly.entity_id
_entity_poly.type
_entity_poly.pdbx_seq_one_letter_code
_entity_poly.pdbx_strand_id
1 'polypeptide(L)' 'VVVHLKELVHMPTKVLYITTRKAPFDDGLKILDHSQIRIHKCVVNLYSKLEFVKQIISIRLE' A
#
# COMPACT_ATOMS: atom_id res chain seq x y z
N VAL A 1 28.81 4.90 12.61
CA VAL A 1 27.92 3.86 12.06
C VAL A 1 27.36 4.41 10.77
N VAL A 2 27.79 3.88 9.61
CA VAL A 2 27.34 4.42 8.32
C VAL A 2 26.27 3.49 7.78
N VAL A 3 25.03 3.98 7.74
CA VAL A 3 23.94 3.32 7.01
C VAL A 3 23.88 4.00 5.67
N HIS A 4 24.25 3.29 4.61
CA HIS A 4 24.09 3.81 3.26
C HIS A 4 22.65 3.56 2.82
N LEU A 5 21.84 4.62 2.88
CA LEU A 5 20.55 4.66 2.21
C LEU A 5 20.81 4.88 0.73
N LYS A 6 20.37 3.92 -0.09
CA LYS A 6 20.51 4.05 -1.53
C LYS A 6 19.44 4.99 -2.02
N GLU A 7 18.17 4.54 -2.06
CA GLU A 7 17.02 5.36 -2.42
C GLU A 7 15.71 4.73 -1.89
N LEU A 8 14.68 5.57 -1.73
CA LEU A 8 13.29 5.13 -1.60
C LEU A 8 12.69 5.04 -2.99
N VAL A 9 12.25 3.85 -3.39
CA VAL A 9 11.64 3.64 -4.70
C VAL A 9 10.13 3.59 -4.54
N HIS A 10 9.44 4.54 -5.19
CA HIS A 10 7.99 4.52 -5.31
C HIS A 10 7.57 3.45 -6.32
N MET A 11 6.83 2.45 -5.87
CA MET A 11 6.22 1.46 -6.76
C MET A 11 4.94 2.04 -7.35
N PRO A 12 4.56 1.63 -8.57
CA PRO A 12 3.32 2.08 -9.17
C PRO A 12 2.15 1.72 -8.25
N THR A 13 1.28 2.71 -8.02
CA THR A 13 0.08 2.53 -7.21
C THR A 13 -0.89 1.63 -7.96
N LYS A 14 -1.26 0.51 -7.35
CA LYS A 14 -2.28 -0.38 -7.92
C LYS A 14 -3.65 0.12 -7.50
N VAL A 15 -4.51 0.37 -8.48
CA VAL A 15 -5.90 0.77 -8.24
C VAL A 15 -6.79 -0.44 -8.45
N LEU A 16 -7.46 -0.87 -7.39
CA LEU A 16 -8.48 -1.90 -7.44
C LEU A 16 -9.84 -1.23 -7.55
N TYR A 17 -10.61 -1.64 -8.55
CA TYR A 17 -11.94 -1.12 -8.79
C TYR A 17 -12.97 -2.17 -8.36
N ILE A 18 -13.92 -1.77 -7.54
CA ILE A 18 -15.10 -2.57 -7.20
C ILE A 18 -16.30 -1.81 -7.75
N THR A 19 -16.99 -2.41 -8.70
CA THR A 19 -18.24 -1.86 -9.25
C THR A 19 -19.40 -2.68 -8.71
N THR A 20 -20.25 -2.07 -7.90
CA THR A 20 -21.42 -2.71 -7.26
C THR A 20 -22.69 -1.97 -7.64
N ARG A 21 -23.85 -2.61 -7.42
CA ARG A 21 -25.12 -1.89 -7.39
C ARG A 21 -25.19 -1.07 -6.11
N LYS A 22 -25.71 0.17 -6.20
CA LYS A 22 -26.01 0.96 -5.00
C LYS A 22 -27.20 0.39 -4.22
N ALA A 23 -28.21 -0.13 -4.93
CA ALA A 23 -29.40 -0.68 -4.31
C ALA A 23 -29.20 -2.18 -3.96
N PRO A 24 -29.65 -2.63 -2.79
CA PRO A 24 -29.54 -4.03 -2.36
C PRO A 24 -30.62 -4.96 -2.95
N PHE A 25 -31.73 -4.42 -3.47
CA PHE A 25 -32.80 -5.17 -4.14
C PHE A 25 -33.35 -4.38 -5.34
N ASP A 26 -33.96 -5.08 -6.30
CA ASP A 26 -34.27 -4.59 -7.66
C ASP A 26 -35.70 -4.03 -7.78
N ASP A 27 -35.98 -2.91 -7.09
CA ASP A 27 -37.20 -2.10 -7.26
C ASP A 27 -36.88 -0.62 -7.55
N GLY A 28 -35.79 -0.36 -8.31
CA GLY A 28 -35.29 1.00 -8.50
C GLY A 28 -34.36 1.23 -9.71
N LEU A 29 -33.90 2.49 -9.82
CA LEU A 29 -33.06 2.99 -10.91
C LEU A 29 -31.71 2.24 -11.00
N LYS A 30 -31.22 2.05 -12.23
CA LYS A 30 -29.96 1.36 -12.53
C LYS A 30 -28.72 2.18 -12.15
N ILE A 31 -28.54 2.47 -10.87
CA ILE A 31 -27.40 3.22 -10.34
C ILE A 31 -26.30 2.24 -9.94
N LEU A 32 -25.09 2.47 -10.46
CA LEU A 32 -23.88 1.73 -10.10
C LEU A 32 -23.01 2.60 -9.18
N ASP A 33 -22.31 1.95 -8.27
CA ASP A 33 -21.26 2.55 -7.48
C ASP A 33 -19.90 2.11 -8.01
N HIS A 34 -18.94 3.04 -8.01
CA HIS A 34 -17.56 2.78 -8.44
C HIS A 34 -16.62 3.11 -7.27
N SER A 35 -16.38 2.11 -6.43
CA SER A 35 -15.46 2.23 -5.32
C SER A 35 -14.03 1.87 -5.76
N GLN A 36 -13.05 2.66 -5.32
CA GLN A 36 -11.63 2.45 -5.62
C GLN A 36 -10.82 2.25 -4.34
N ILE A 37 -9.93 1.27 -4.36
CA ILE A 37 -8.89 1.09 -3.35
C ILE A 37 -7.55 1.34 -4.01
N ARG A 38 -6.73 2.23 -3.44
CA ARG A 38 -5.40 2.56 -3.93
C ARG A 38 -4.34 1.96 -3.01
N ILE A 39 -3.58 1.01 -3.53
CA ILE A 39 -2.47 0.39 -2.82
C ILE A 39 -1.20 1.14 -3.18
N HIS A 40 -0.75 1.98 -2.25
CA HIS A 40 0.52 2.68 -2.36
C HIS A 40 1.62 1.84 -1.71
N LYS A 41 2.68 1.51 -2.46
CA LYS A 41 3.82 0.75 -1.95
C LYS A 41 5.10 1.52 -2.25
N CYS A 42 5.99 1.56 -1.28
CA CYS A 42 7.36 2.04 -1.45
C CYS A 42 8.34 0.97 -0.95
N VAL A 43 9.54 0.95 -1.53
CA VAL A 43 10.61 0.02 -1.16
C VAL A 43 11.82 0.83 -0.74
N VAL A 44 12.36 0.51 0.44
CA VAL A 44 13.60 1.10 0.97
C VAL A 44 14.74 0.10 0.79
N ASN A 45 15.78 0.50 0.08
CA ASN A 45 17.01 -0.28 -0.05
C ASN A 45 18.09 0.26 0.90
N LEU A 46 18.58 -0.59 1.79
CA LEU A 46 19.57 -0.26 2.82
C LEU A 46 20.79 -1.18 2.74
N TYR A 47 21.97 -0.62 2.90
CA TYR A 47 23.23 -1.37 2.98
C TYR A 47 23.88 -1.15 4.35
N SER A 48 23.86 -2.20 5.19
CA SER A 48 24.40 -2.20 6.55
C SER A 48 24.62 -3.64 7.06
N LYS A 49 25.23 -3.79 8.25
CA LYS A 49 25.40 -5.08 8.94
C LYS A 49 24.07 -5.61 9.46
N LEU A 50 23.91 -6.94 9.44
CA LEU A 50 22.65 -7.64 9.78
C LEU A 50 22.10 -7.31 11.18
N GLU A 51 22.96 -7.10 12.17
CA GLU A 51 22.57 -6.77 13.54
C GLU A 51 21.69 -5.51 13.62
N PHE A 52 22.06 -4.47 12.85
CA PHE A 52 21.30 -3.22 12.79
C PHE A 52 20.02 -3.34 11.95
N VAL A 53 20.04 -4.16 10.90
CA VAL A 53 18.84 -4.41 10.06
C VAL A 53 17.71 -5.03 10.89
N LYS A 54 18.05 -5.96 11.79
CA LYS A 54 17.07 -6.60 12.68
C LYS A 54 16.42 -5.61 13.65
N GLN A 55 17.20 -4.66 14.18
CA GLN A 55 16.67 -3.60 15.05
C GLN A 55 15.68 -2.70 14.30
N ILE A 56 16.01 -2.31 13.06
CA ILE A 56 15.14 -1.49 12.22
C ILE A 56 13.83 -2.20 11.87
N ILE A 57 13.89 -3.50 11.53
CA ILE A 57 12.68 -4.30 11.22
C ILE A 57 11.78 -4.49 12.45
N SER A 58 12.36 -4.49 13.65
CA SER A 58 11.62 -4.71 14.89
C SER A 58 10.78 -3.51 15.35
N ILE A 59 10.91 -2.36 14.69
CA ILE A 59 10.12 -1.16 14.98
C ILE A 59 8.65 -1.48 14.69
N ARG A 60 7.83 -1.57 15.74
CA ARG A 60 6.38 -1.66 15.61
C ARG A 60 5.83 -0.25 15.47
N LEU A 61 5.05 -0.03 14.43
CA LEU A 61 4.14 1.11 14.33
C LEU A 61 2.86 0.68 15.04
N GLU A 62 2.64 1.20 16.25
CA GLU A 62 1.34 1.12 16.94
C GLU A 62 0.44 2.28 16.48
#